data_AF-A0A382S275-F1
#
_entry.id   AF-A0A382S275-F1
#
_cell.length_a   1.000
_cell.length_b   1.000
_cell.length_c   1.000
_cell.angle_alpha   90.00
_cell.angle_beta   90.00
_cell.angle_gamma   90.00
#
_symmetry.space_group_name_H-M   'P 1'
#
loop_
_entity.id
_entity.type
_entity.pdbx_description
1 polymer ?
#
loop_
_entity_poly.entity_id
_entity_poly.type
_entity_poly.pdbx_seq_one_letter_code
_entity_poly.pdbx_strand_id
1 'polypeptide(L)'
;MIKQLRNIFNWIIFSNIFVAFCVLALTISSEVLLGTVNFRISQFVFFATLFTYNFQRIVKLKQRRKQLKTDWQAKNKTSTYFIMIISGIIIAYHFYYFKTSTQITIIFSGILSLLYPFGIRNIPFAKIFVIALVWTISTMLLLVLENNMLISQNLILHISARFLFVFAIT
;
A
#
# COMPACT_ATOMS: atom_id res chain seq x y z
N MET A 1 12.62 11.33 28.50
CA MET A 1 12.09 12.01 27.29
C MET A 1 12.68 11.48 25.97
N ILE A 2 13.99 11.62 25.70
CA ILE A 2 14.62 11.23 24.41
C ILE A 2 14.41 9.74 24.05
N LYS A 3 14.49 8.84 25.03
CA LYS A 3 14.31 7.39 24.84
C LYS A 3 12.87 6.99 24.48
N GLN A 4 11.87 7.70 25.01
CA GLN A 4 10.46 7.48 24.70
C GLN A 4 10.12 8.00 23.30
N LEU A 5 10.62 9.19 22.93
CA LEU A 5 10.47 9.75 21.59
C LEU A 5 11.05 8.81 20.52
N ARG A 6 12.27 8.29 20.77
CA ARG A 6 12.92 7.30 19.90
C ARG A 6 12.10 6.01 19.76
N ASN A 7 11.45 5.56 20.83
CA ASN A 7 10.59 4.37 20.78
C ASN A 7 9.33 4.59 19.94
N ILE A 8 8.73 5.78 20.01
CA ILE A 8 7.55 6.13 19.19
C ILE A 8 7.94 6.22 17.71
N PHE A 9 9.04 6.93 17.38
CA PHE A 9 9.53 7.01 16.00
C PHE A 9 9.89 5.64 15.43
N ASN A 10 10.61 4.83 16.21
CA ASN A 10 10.88 3.45 15.84
C ASN A 10 9.58 2.69 15.62
N TRP A 11 8.57 2.84 16.48
CA TRP A 11 7.29 2.17 16.30
C TRP A 11 6.54 2.62 15.04
N ILE A 12 6.56 3.91 14.69
CA ILE A 12 5.95 4.44 13.45
C ILE A 12 6.63 3.83 12.22
N ILE A 13 7.96 3.85 12.19
CA ILE A 13 8.76 3.29 11.09
C ILE A 13 8.56 1.78 11.03
N PHE A 14 8.65 1.10 12.18
CA PHE A 14 8.48 -0.34 12.26
C PHE A 14 7.02 -0.81 12.09
N SER A 15 6.04 0.07 12.06
CA SER A 15 4.64 -0.31 11.76
C SER A 15 4.26 -0.04 10.31
N ASN A 16 5.22 0.39 9.46
CA ASN A 16 4.98 0.83 8.08
C ASN A 16 3.98 2.00 7.97
N ILE A 17 3.75 2.74 9.06
CA ILE A 17 2.85 3.90 9.07
C ILE A 17 3.38 5.02 8.19
N PHE A 18 4.70 5.25 8.22
CA PHE A 18 5.35 6.22 7.35
C PHE A 18 5.08 5.92 5.87
N VAL A 19 5.22 4.66 5.46
CA VAL A 19 4.95 4.24 4.06
C VAL A 19 3.49 4.50 3.69
N ALA A 20 2.55 4.19 4.57
CA ALA A 20 1.13 4.47 4.33
C ALA A 20 0.84 5.97 4.15
N PHE A 21 1.51 6.85 4.91
CA PHE A 21 1.41 8.30 4.68
C PHE A 21 2.02 8.74 3.35
N CYS A 22 3.13 8.15 2.91
CA CYS A 22 3.70 8.45 1.58
C CYS A 22 2.73 8.08 0.45
N VAL A 23 2.10 6.89 0.53
CA VAL A 23 1.11 6.46 -0.47
C VAL A 23 -0.13 7.35 -0.41
N LEU A 24 -0.62 7.70 0.78
CA LEU A 24 -1.74 8.64 0.93
C LEU A 24 -1.42 10.02 0.32
N ALA A 25 -0.22 10.56 0.55
CA ALA A 25 0.20 11.83 -0.03
C ALA A 25 0.23 11.77 -1.57
N LEU A 26 0.65 10.64 -2.15
CA LEU A 26 0.58 10.42 -3.60
C LEU A 26 -0.87 10.35 -4.10
N THR A 27 -1.77 9.69 -3.37
CA THR A 27 -3.20 9.65 -3.69
C THR A 27 -3.82 11.04 -3.67
N ILE A 28 -3.53 11.83 -2.62
CA ILE A 28 -4.01 13.22 -2.51
C ILE A 28 -3.42 14.09 -3.63
N SER A 29 -2.16 13.88 -4.00
CA SER A 29 -1.57 14.54 -5.17
C SER A 29 -2.35 14.22 -6.46
N SER A 30 -2.83 12.99 -6.63
CA SER A 30 -3.68 12.61 -7.76
C SER A 30 -5.09 13.23 -7.66
N GLU A 31 -5.67 13.33 -6.46
CA GLU A 31 -6.94 14.03 -6.21
C GLU A 31 -6.86 15.49 -6.65
N VAL A 32 -5.83 16.21 -6.21
CA VAL A 32 -5.58 17.61 -6.60
C VAL A 32 -5.37 17.74 -8.10
N LEU A 33 -4.56 16.87 -8.71
CA LEU A 33 -4.27 16.89 -10.15
C LEU A 33 -5.53 16.66 -11.00
N LEU A 34 -6.41 15.77 -10.55
CA LEU A 34 -7.63 15.39 -11.26
C LEU A 34 -8.83 16.28 -10.91
N GLY A 35 -8.67 17.23 -9.96
CA GLY A 35 -9.76 18.08 -9.48
C GLY A 35 -10.89 17.30 -8.80
N THR A 36 -10.57 16.18 -8.15
CA THR A 36 -11.54 15.32 -7.46
C THR A 36 -11.19 15.19 -5.99
N VAL A 37 -12.17 14.88 -5.14
CA VAL A 37 -11.95 14.60 -3.72
C VAL A 37 -12.71 13.33 -3.36
N ASN A 38 -11.98 12.27 -2.97
CA ASN A 38 -12.59 11.00 -2.61
C ASN A 38 -11.94 10.42 -1.34
N PHE A 39 -12.43 10.91 -0.20
CA PHE A 39 -11.95 10.49 1.12
C PHE A 39 -12.03 8.97 1.35
N ARG A 40 -13.01 8.27 0.75
CA ARG A 40 -13.13 6.81 0.88
C ARG A 40 -11.96 6.10 0.22
N ILE A 41 -11.57 6.52 -0.99
CA ILE A 41 -10.40 5.97 -1.69
C ILE A 41 -9.12 6.30 -0.90
N SER A 42 -8.97 7.54 -0.45
CA SER A 42 -7.81 7.96 0.34
C SER A 42 -7.65 7.16 1.65
N GLN A 43 -8.73 6.98 2.41
CA GLN A 43 -8.75 6.13 3.61
C GLN A 43 -8.45 4.66 3.27
N PHE A 44 -9.12 4.12 2.25
CA PHE A 44 -8.89 2.75 1.81
C PHE A 44 -7.43 2.49 1.44
N VAL A 45 -6.82 3.36 0.63
CA VAL A 45 -5.44 3.21 0.16
C VAL A 45 -4.45 3.27 1.33
N PHE A 46 -4.69 4.15 2.31
CA PHE A 46 -3.88 4.23 3.53
C PHE A 46 -3.91 2.91 4.31
N PHE A 47 -5.11 2.41 4.65
CA PHE A 47 -5.24 1.16 5.41
C PHE A 47 -4.82 -0.08 4.61
N ALA A 48 -5.08 -0.12 3.30
CA ALA A 48 -4.61 -1.17 2.40
C ALA A 48 -3.08 -1.25 2.36
N THR A 49 -2.41 -0.09 2.35
CA THR A 49 -0.94 -0.02 2.42
C THR A 49 -0.45 -0.53 3.77
N LEU A 50 -1.04 -0.07 4.88
CA LEU A 50 -0.71 -0.57 6.22
C LEU A 50 -0.86 -2.08 6.31
N PHE A 51 -1.99 -2.63 5.87
CA PHE A 51 -2.24 -4.06 5.90
C PHE A 51 -1.20 -4.85 5.10
N THR A 52 -1.01 -4.46 3.84
CA THR A 52 -0.16 -5.17 2.87
C THR A 52 1.30 -5.18 3.30
N TYR A 53 1.86 -4.03 3.67
CA TYR A 53 3.26 -3.96 4.07
C TYR A 53 3.54 -4.71 5.38
N ASN A 54 2.61 -4.66 6.34
CA ASN A 54 2.72 -5.44 7.57
C ASN A 54 2.57 -6.95 7.31
N PHE A 55 1.67 -7.36 6.41
CA PHE A 55 1.53 -8.74 5.96
C PHE A 55 2.84 -9.27 5.35
N GLN A 56 3.38 -8.56 4.36
CA GLN A 56 4.63 -8.93 3.68
C GLN A 56 5.80 -9.05 4.67
N ARG A 57 5.83 -8.17 5.68
CA ARG A 57 6.84 -8.22 6.74
C ARG A 57 6.70 -9.48 7.60
N ILE A 58 5.49 -9.83 8.02
CA ILE A 58 5.24 -11.04 8.81
C ILE A 58 5.63 -12.29 8.03
N VAL A 59 5.27 -12.37 6.74
CA VAL A 59 5.64 -13.50 5.87
C VAL A 59 7.16 -13.64 5.80
N LYS A 60 7.89 -12.53 5.59
CA LYS A 60 9.36 -12.53 5.56
C LYS A 60 9.98 -12.99 6.89
N LEU A 61 9.44 -12.53 8.02
CA LEU A 61 9.90 -12.95 9.35
C LEU A 61 9.66 -14.44 9.60
N LYS A 62 8.54 -14.99 9.11
CA LYS A 62 8.25 -16.43 9.20
C LYS A 62 9.22 -17.24 8.35
N GLN A 63 9.55 -16.79 7.14
CA GLN A 63 10.54 -17.43 6.27
C GLN A 63 11.96 -17.41 6.88
N ARG A 64 12.33 -16.37 7.63
CA ARG A 64 13.66 -16.23 8.28
C ARG A 64 13.72 -16.72 9.74
N ARG A 65 12.68 -17.41 10.26
CA ARG A 65 12.55 -17.79 11.68
C ARG A 65 13.75 -18.53 12.27
N LYS A 66 14.53 -19.26 11.47
CA LYS A 66 15.72 -20.00 11.95
C LYS A 66 16.94 -19.11 12.22
N GLN A 67 17.04 -17.91 11.63
CA GLN A 67 18.24 -17.07 11.70
C GLN A 67 18.13 -15.86 12.65
N LEU A 68 16.91 -15.49 13.09
CA LEU A 68 16.66 -14.18 13.74
C LEU A 68 15.89 -14.31 15.06
N LYS A 69 16.39 -15.13 16.01
CA LYS A 69 15.77 -15.33 17.34
C LYS A 69 15.79 -14.07 18.23
N THR A 70 16.61 -13.07 17.92
CA THR A 70 16.89 -11.89 18.75
C THR A 70 16.33 -10.56 18.22
N ASP A 71 15.61 -10.57 17.09
CA ASP A 71 15.12 -9.32 16.50
C ASP A 71 14.06 -8.64 17.38
N TRP A 72 14.22 -7.35 17.62
CA TRP A 72 13.19 -6.45 18.19
C TRP A 72 11.82 -6.62 17.50
N GLN A 73 11.84 -7.02 16.22
CA GLN A 73 10.69 -7.31 15.38
C GLN A 73 9.88 -8.54 15.84
N ALA A 74 10.51 -9.50 16.55
CA ALA A 74 9.82 -10.62 17.17
C ALA A 74 9.06 -10.20 18.43
N LYS A 75 9.54 -9.15 19.12
CA LYS A 75 9.00 -8.66 20.38
C LYS A 75 7.72 -7.82 20.22
N ASN A 76 7.57 -7.14 19.08
CA ASN A 76 6.39 -6.31 18.76
C ASN A 76 5.38 -6.96 17.79
N LYS A 77 5.43 -8.29 17.61
CA LYS A 77 4.51 -9.01 16.70
C LYS A 77 3.03 -8.73 16.99
N THR A 78 2.65 -8.66 18.26
CA THR A 78 1.25 -8.42 18.67
C THR A 78 0.72 -7.10 18.13
N SER A 79 1.54 -6.04 18.15
CA SER A 79 1.15 -4.73 17.61
C SER A 79 0.97 -4.77 16.09
N THR A 80 1.85 -5.48 15.37
CA THR A 80 1.72 -5.65 13.91
C THR A 80 0.44 -6.41 13.53
N TYR A 81 0.10 -7.49 14.25
CA TYR A 81 -1.14 -8.23 14.01
C TYR A 81 -2.38 -7.37 14.31
N PHE A 82 -2.37 -6.61 15.41
CA PHE A 82 -3.47 -5.72 15.76
C PHE A 82 -3.72 -4.66 14.68
N ILE A 83 -2.66 -4.00 14.19
CA ILE A 83 -2.75 -3.03 13.09
C ILE A 83 -3.32 -3.68 11.83
N MET A 84 -2.89 -4.90 11.50
CA MET A 84 -3.41 -5.61 10.34
C MET A 84 -4.89 -5.97 10.48
N ILE A 85 -5.33 -6.43 11.65
CA ILE A 85 -6.75 -6.78 11.87
C ILE A 85 -7.62 -5.53 11.70
N ILE A 86 -7.27 -4.43 12.36
CA ILE A 86 -8.00 -3.17 12.23
C ILE A 86 -8.01 -2.69 10.78
N SER A 87 -6.84 -2.68 10.14
CA SER A 87 -6.73 -2.24 8.75
C SER A 87 -7.57 -3.13 7.83
N GLY A 88 -7.58 -4.45 8.04
CA GLY A 88 -8.40 -5.42 7.30
C GLY A 88 -9.89 -5.15 7.42
N ILE A 89 -10.39 -4.84 8.62
CA ILE A 89 -11.80 -4.50 8.85
C ILE A 89 -12.17 -3.22 8.09
N ILE A 90 -11.33 -2.19 8.17
CA ILE A 90 -11.58 -0.91 7.49
C ILE A 90 -11.54 -1.07 5.97
N ILE A 91 -10.59 -1.84 5.45
CA ILE A 91 -10.50 -2.20 4.02
C ILE A 91 -11.79 -2.90 3.57
N ALA A 92 -12.25 -3.90 4.32
CA ALA A 92 -13.46 -4.65 3.98
C ALA A 92 -14.71 -3.76 4.01
N TYR A 93 -14.81 -2.86 4.99
CA TYR A 93 -15.88 -1.87 5.07
C TYR A 93 -15.90 -0.97 3.82
N HIS A 94 -14.79 -0.34 3.45
CA HIS A 94 -14.74 0.52 2.27
C HIS A 94 -14.97 -0.26 0.97
N PHE A 95 -14.41 -1.47 0.86
CA PHE A 95 -14.54 -2.32 -0.32
C PHE A 95 -16.00 -2.57 -0.70
N TYR A 96 -16.87 -2.78 0.30
CA TYR A 96 -18.30 -3.00 0.08
C TYR A 96 -19.00 -1.81 -0.62
N TYR A 97 -18.56 -0.58 -0.35
CA TYR A 97 -19.18 0.63 -0.89
C TYR A 97 -18.61 1.11 -2.23
N PHE A 98 -17.53 0.50 -2.71
CA PHE A 98 -16.94 0.88 -3.99
C PHE A 98 -17.68 0.28 -5.18
N LYS A 99 -17.52 0.92 -6.35
CA LYS A 99 -18.07 0.43 -7.60
C LYS A 99 -17.44 -0.91 -7.99
N THR A 100 -18.17 -1.71 -8.76
CA THR A 100 -17.71 -3.03 -9.22
C THR A 100 -16.38 -2.96 -9.99
N SER A 101 -16.18 -1.93 -10.82
CA SER A 101 -14.92 -1.70 -11.54
C SER A 101 -13.74 -1.51 -10.56
N THR A 102 -13.91 -0.63 -9.58
CA THR A 102 -12.93 -0.37 -8.52
C THR A 102 -12.67 -1.64 -7.69
N GLN A 103 -13.71 -2.39 -7.33
CA GLN A 103 -13.59 -3.65 -6.60
C GLN A 103 -12.75 -4.69 -7.35
N ILE A 104 -12.98 -4.88 -8.65
CA ILE A 104 -12.20 -5.81 -9.47
C ILE A 104 -10.72 -5.39 -9.49
N THR A 105 -10.44 -4.10 -9.67
CA THR A 105 -9.06 -3.58 -9.66
C THR A 105 -8.39 -3.72 -8.28
N ILE A 106 -9.16 -3.54 -7.19
CA ILE A 106 -8.68 -3.81 -5.82
C ILE A 106 -8.33 -5.29 -5.64
N ILE A 107 -9.20 -6.21 -6.08
CA ILE A 107 -8.93 -7.65 -5.97
C ILE A 107 -7.66 -8.00 -6.74
N PHE A 108 -7.53 -7.52 -7.98
CA PHE A 108 -6.35 -7.76 -8.82
C PHE A 108 -5.06 -7.26 -8.16
N SER A 109 -5.02 -5.99 -7.75
CA SER A 109 -3.85 -5.39 -7.11
C SER A 109 -3.55 -5.97 -5.73
N GLY A 110 -4.59 -6.36 -4.98
CA GLY A 110 -4.49 -7.03 -3.69
C GLY A 110 -3.86 -8.41 -3.81
N ILE A 111 -4.33 -9.25 -4.75
CA ILE A 111 -3.74 -10.56 -5.03
C ILE A 111 -2.26 -10.40 -5.40
N LEU A 112 -1.94 -9.48 -6.32
CA LEU A 112 -0.57 -9.23 -6.73
C LEU A 112 0.32 -8.85 -5.53
N SER A 113 -0.20 -8.01 -4.65
CA SER A 113 0.50 -7.55 -3.44
C SER A 113 0.68 -8.63 -2.37
N LEU A 114 -0.28 -9.55 -2.24
CA LEU A 114 -0.22 -10.67 -1.29
C LEU A 114 0.65 -11.82 -1.79
N LEU A 115 0.70 -12.06 -3.10
CA LEU A 115 1.57 -13.05 -3.74
C LEU A 115 3.03 -12.57 -3.86
N TYR A 116 3.24 -11.26 -3.82
CA TYR A 116 4.57 -10.65 -3.89
C TYR A 116 5.66 -11.34 -3.05
N PRO A 117 5.47 -11.59 -1.72
CA PRO A 117 6.49 -12.23 -0.87
C PRO A 117 6.68 -13.75 -1.11
N PHE A 118 5.87 -14.39 -1.96
CA PHE A 118 5.89 -15.85 -2.18
C PHE A 118 6.61 -16.31 -3.45
N GLY A 119 7.08 -15.39 -4.30
CA GLY A 119 7.88 -15.77 -5.48
C GLY A 119 8.25 -14.60 -6.37
N ILE A 120 7.32 -13.68 -6.60
CA ILE A 120 7.51 -12.50 -7.47
C ILE A 120 8.72 -11.67 -7.02
N ARG A 121 8.90 -11.52 -5.70
CA ARG A 121 10.03 -10.79 -5.11
C ARG A 121 11.42 -11.32 -5.52
N ASN A 122 11.54 -12.62 -5.83
CA ASN A 122 12.82 -13.25 -6.13
C ASN A 122 13.24 -13.08 -7.58
N ILE A 123 12.32 -12.66 -8.47
CA ILE A 123 12.60 -12.45 -9.88
C ILE A 123 13.23 -11.06 -10.05
N PRO A 124 14.49 -10.96 -10.53
CA PRO A 124 15.13 -9.67 -10.78
C PRO A 124 14.34 -8.87 -11.83
N PHE A 125 14.35 -7.53 -11.71
CA PHE A 125 13.54 -6.56 -12.47
C PHE A 125 12.02 -6.64 -12.26
N ALA A 126 11.41 -7.82 -12.31
CA ALA A 126 9.97 -8.00 -12.14
C ALA A 126 9.47 -7.45 -10.78
N LYS A 127 10.29 -7.57 -9.72
CA LYS A 127 9.93 -7.04 -8.40
C LYS A 127 9.68 -5.52 -8.41
N ILE A 128 10.46 -4.75 -9.17
CA ILE A 128 10.39 -3.28 -9.23
C ILE A 128 9.18 -2.88 -10.06
N PHE A 129 8.99 -3.55 -11.19
CA PHE A 129 7.83 -3.35 -12.06
C PHE A 129 6.51 -3.60 -11.32
N VAL A 130 6.42 -4.69 -10.54
CA VAL A 130 5.22 -5.00 -9.74
C VAL A 130 4.96 -3.96 -8.67
N ILE A 131 5.99 -3.46 -7.98
CA ILE A 131 5.82 -2.38 -6.99
C ILE A 131 5.27 -1.13 -7.66
N ALA A 132 5.91 -0.68 -8.76
CA ALA A 132 5.48 0.51 -9.49
C ALA A 132 4.05 0.40 -10.01
N LEU A 133 3.68 -0.78 -10.52
CA LEU A 133 2.34 -1.08 -11.00
C LEU A 133 1.30 -1.01 -9.87
N VAL A 134 1.55 -1.69 -8.74
CA VAL A 134 0.64 -1.67 -7.58
C VAL A 134 0.44 -0.27 -7.04
N TRP A 135 1.53 0.51 -6.92
CA TRP A 135 1.47 1.89 -6.44
C TRP A 135 0.71 2.81 -7.39
N THR A 136 0.90 2.65 -8.70
CA THR A 136 0.16 3.43 -9.69
C THR A 136 -1.32 3.10 -9.66
N ILE A 137 -1.65 1.81 -9.55
CA ILE A 137 -3.04 1.37 -9.42
C ILE A 137 -3.66 2.00 -8.17
N SER A 138 -3.02 1.85 -7.01
CA SER A 138 -3.59 2.31 -5.74
C SER A 138 -3.71 3.82 -5.64
N THR A 139 -2.71 4.57 -6.10
CA THR A 139 -2.66 6.04 -5.91
C THR A 139 -3.36 6.84 -7.00
N MET A 140 -3.74 6.21 -8.11
CA MET A 140 -4.33 6.94 -9.24
C MET A 140 -5.45 6.19 -9.95
N LEU A 141 -5.24 4.92 -10.35
CA LEU A 141 -6.26 4.20 -11.12
C LEU A 141 -7.55 3.96 -10.32
N LEU A 142 -7.44 3.62 -9.03
CA LEU A 142 -8.61 3.46 -8.17
C LEU A 142 -9.46 4.73 -8.10
N LEU A 143 -8.81 5.90 -8.01
CA LEU A 143 -9.48 7.19 -7.97
C LEU A 143 -10.20 7.51 -9.28
N VAL A 144 -9.56 7.21 -10.42
CA VAL A 144 -10.12 7.39 -11.77
C VAL A 144 -11.39 6.56 -11.94
N LEU A 145 -11.32 5.28 -11.58
CA LEU A 145 -12.45 4.35 -11.71
C LEU A 145 -13.59 4.73 -10.76
N GLU A 146 -13.27 5.05 -9.50
CA GLU A 146 -14.29 5.34 -8.51
C GLU A 146 -15.02 6.66 -8.80
N ASN A 147 -14.35 7.65 -9.43
CA ASN A 147 -15.00 8.91 -9.83
C ASN A 147 -15.61 8.87 -11.25
N ASN A 148 -15.66 7.72 -11.92
CA ASN A 148 -16.14 7.57 -13.32
C ASN A 148 -15.50 8.59 -14.28
N MET A 149 -14.20 8.85 -14.13
CA MET A 149 -13.54 9.82 -14.99
C MET A 149 -13.43 9.28 -16.43
N LEU A 150 -13.67 10.16 -17.41
CA LEU A 150 -13.51 9.83 -18.81
C LEU A 150 -12.03 9.58 -19.13
N ILE A 151 -11.75 8.46 -19.78
CA ILE A 151 -10.41 8.11 -20.22
C ILE A 151 -10.04 8.99 -21.42
N SER A 152 -9.31 10.06 -21.13
CA SER A 152 -8.74 10.97 -22.13
C SER A 152 -7.25 10.70 -22.33
N GLN A 153 -6.67 11.19 -23.43
CA GLN A 153 -5.24 11.10 -23.68
C GLN A 153 -4.41 11.73 -22.55
N ASN A 154 -4.85 12.86 -22.00
CA ASN A 154 -4.20 13.52 -20.87
C ASN A 154 -4.20 12.62 -19.63
N LEU A 155 -5.32 11.94 -19.34
CA LEU A 155 -5.41 11.03 -18.21
C LEU A 155 -4.44 9.84 -18.35
N ILE A 156 -4.36 9.27 -19.55
CA ILE A 156 -3.41 8.19 -19.86
C ILE A 156 -1.98 8.67 -19.62
N LEU A 157 -1.62 9.85 -20.12
CA LEU A 157 -0.29 10.44 -19.89
C LEU A 157 0.01 10.65 -18.41
N HIS A 158 -0.96 11.09 -17.62
CA HIS A 158 -0.77 11.24 -16.16
C HIS A 158 -0.58 9.89 -15.46
N ILE A 159 -1.33 8.85 -15.84
CA ILE A 159 -1.15 7.50 -15.29
C ILE A 159 0.24 6.95 -15.67
N SER A 160 0.66 7.12 -16.92
CA SER A 160 1.99 6.72 -17.37
C SER A 160 3.10 7.48 -16.65
N ALA A 161 2.96 8.80 -16.46
CA ALA A 161 3.90 9.60 -15.72
C ALA A 161 4.00 9.16 -14.25
N ARG A 162 2.86 8.84 -13.61
CA ARG A 162 2.83 8.29 -12.25
C ARG A 162 3.56 6.96 -12.16
N PHE A 163 3.34 6.07 -13.12
CA PHE A 163 4.05 4.79 -13.20
C PHE A 163 5.56 4.97 -13.34
N LEU A 164 6.00 5.80 -14.29
CA LEU A 164 7.43 6.07 -14.51
C LEU A 164 8.08 6.72 -13.29
N PHE A 165 7.38 7.64 -12.62
CA PHE A 165 7.85 8.26 -11.38
C PHE A 165 8.07 7.22 -10.28
N VAL A 166 7.10 6.34 -10.02
CA VAL A 166 7.25 5.31 -8.98
C VAL A 166 8.34 4.30 -9.39
N PHE A 167 8.39 3.93 -10.66
CA PHE A 167 9.41 3.03 -11.19
C PHE A 167 10.83 3.59 -11.01
N ALA A 168 11.03 4.90 -11.20
CA ALA A 168 12.33 5.53 -11.05
C ALA A 168 12.83 5.61 -9.59
N ILE A 169 11.93 5.63 -8.60
CA ILE A 169 12.27 5.74 -7.17
C ILE A 169 12.33 4.38 -6.44
N THR A 170 12.06 3.27 -7.14
CA THR A 170 11.97 1.91 -6.56
C THR A 170 13.18 1.04 -6.91
#